data_AF-H1KW17-F1
#
_entry.id   AF-H1KW17-F1
#
_cell.length_a   1.000
_cell.length_b   1.000
_cell.length_c   1.000
_cell.angle_alpha   90.00
_cell.angle_beta   90.00
_cell.angle_gamma   90.00
#
_symmetry.space_group_name_H-M   'P 1'
#
loop_
_entity.id
_entity.type
_entity.pdbx_description
1 polymer ?
#
loop_
_entity_poly.entity_id
_entity_poly.type
_entity_poly.pdbx_seq_one_letter_code
_entity_poly.pdbx_strand_id
1 'polypeptide(L)'
;IFHDSVASLPDAPLLIIANEFFDALPARQFVRTELGWCERRVGLTPEGDALAFGLDPEPDPRLTAEAPAGAVLTLPSQGLAVMRDLARRLVARGGASLRSITDTTGPASATRSRRWPATALPTRSGIVAGRHKGTPTDLGRLAERAVAHEPVERSARRCRAPPRPAA
;
A
#
# COMPACT_ATOMS: atom_id res chain seq x y z
N ILE A 1 -14.51 -21.13 -6.34
CA ILE A 1 -15.10 -20.03 -7.13
C ILE A 1 -14.02 -18.98 -7.30
N PHE A 2 -13.80 -18.49 -8.52
CA PHE A 2 -12.85 -17.41 -8.79
C PHE A 2 -13.62 -16.10 -8.99
N HIS A 3 -12.98 -14.99 -8.64
CA HIS A 3 -13.54 -13.65 -8.66
C HIS A 3 -12.54 -12.72 -9.35
N ASP A 4 -12.97 -11.99 -10.39
CA ASP A 4 -12.09 -11.10 -11.16
C ASP A 4 -11.74 -9.82 -10.39
N SER A 5 -12.54 -9.46 -9.39
CA SER A 5 -12.31 -8.27 -8.58
C SER A 5 -12.80 -8.43 -7.15
N VAL A 6 -12.24 -7.62 -6.25
CA VAL A 6 -12.71 -7.47 -4.86
C VAL A 6 -14.19 -7.07 -4.80
N ALA A 7 -14.68 -6.33 -5.78
CA ALA A 7 -16.07 -5.90 -5.86
C ALA A 7 -17.05 -7.08 -6.05
N SER A 8 -16.60 -8.18 -6.65
CA SER A 8 -17.42 -9.38 -6.89
C SER A 8 -17.45 -10.37 -5.72
N LEU A 9 -16.70 -10.11 -4.64
CA LEU A 9 -16.69 -10.97 -3.46
C LEU A 9 -18.06 -10.99 -2.77
N PRO A 10 -18.46 -12.13 -2.18
CA PRO A 10 -19.75 -12.27 -1.51
C PRO A 10 -19.91 -11.27 -0.37
N ASP A 11 -21.16 -10.94 -0.07
CA ASP A 11 -21.52 -10.03 1.02
C ASP A 11 -21.57 -10.76 2.37
N ALA A 12 -20.40 -11.15 2.86
CA ALA A 12 -20.22 -11.96 4.08
C ALA A 12 -18.95 -11.54 4.83
N PRO A 13 -18.76 -11.96 6.10
CA PRO A 13 -17.48 -11.79 6.78
C PRO A 13 -16.34 -12.46 6.00
N LEU A 14 -15.19 -11.78 5.86
CA LEU A 14 -14.06 -12.28 5.08
C LEU A 14 -12.79 -12.46 5.92
N LEU A 15 -12.06 -13.54 5.65
CA LEU A 15 -10.65 -13.69 6.01
C LEU A 15 -9.82 -13.49 4.74
N ILE A 16 -9.06 -12.40 4.68
CA ILE A 16 -8.27 -12.01 3.52
C ILE A 16 -6.80 -12.35 3.78
N ILE A 17 -6.19 -13.10 2.86
CA ILE A 17 -4.76 -13.37 2.85
C ILE A 17 -4.18 -12.74 1.58
N ALA A 18 -3.36 -11.72 1.76
CA ALA A 18 -2.69 -11.02 0.66
C ALA A 18 -1.18 -11.12 0.86
N ASN A 19 -0.61 -12.25 0.44
CA ASN A 19 0.83 -12.46 0.48
C ASN A 19 1.48 -11.80 -0.74
N GLU A 20 2.32 -10.79 -0.53
CA GLU A 20 3.10 -10.10 -1.59
C GLU A 20 2.25 -9.47 -2.72
N PHE A 21 0.93 -9.50 -2.59
CA PHE A 21 -0.01 -8.96 -3.59
C PHE A 21 0.20 -7.45 -3.81
N PHE A 22 0.50 -6.70 -2.76
CA PHE A 22 0.63 -5.24 -2.84
C PHE A 22 1.92 -4.79 -3.49
N ASP A 23 2.95 -5.64 -3.45
CA ASP A 23 4.24 -5.38 -4.07
C ASP A 23 4.14 -5.52 -5.60
N ALA A 24 3.17 -6.30 -6.09
CA ALA A 24 2.91 -6.49 -7.52
C ALA A 24 2.01 -5.39 -8.13
N LEU A 25 1.43 -4.51 -7.32
CA LEU A 25 0.54 -3.48 -7.83
C LEU A 25 1.30 -2.28 -8.39
N PRO A 26 0.83 -1.66 -9.49
CA PRO A 26 1.44 -0.46 -10.03
C PRO A 26 1.55 0.68 -9.01
N ALA A 27 2.73 1.28 -8.96
CA ALA A 27 3.00 2.49 -8.21
C ALA A 27 3.30 3.66 -9.16
N ARG A 28 2.90 4.86 -8.75
CA ARG A 28 3.24 6.11 -9.45
C ARG A 28 4.44 6.74 -8.78
N GLN A 29 5.36 7.30 -9.55
CA GLN A 29 6.54 7.98 -9.03
C GLN A 29 6.49 9.45 -9.40
N PHE A 30 6.93 10.31 -8.49
CA PHE A 30 7.00 11.74 -8.67
C PHE A 30 8.40 12.20 -8.30
N VAL A 31 8.92 13.19 -9.03
CA VAL A 31 10.22 13.80 -8.78
C VAL A 31 10.00 15.25 -8.36
N ARG A 32 10.62 15.65 -7.26
CA ARG A 32 10.62 17.05 -6.82
C ARG A 32 11.48 17.88 -7.76
N THR A 33 10.89 18.82 -8.48
CA THR A 33 11.56 19.82 -9.34
C THR A 33 11.49 21.19 -8.69
N GLU A 34 11.94 22.25 -9.36
CA GLU A 34 11.72 23.63 -8.88
C GLU A 34 10.24 24.04 -8.97
N LEU A 35 9.52 23.55 -9.99
CA LEU A 35 8.10 23.84 -10.23
C LEU A 35 7.16 23.16 -9.24
N GLY A 36 7.53 21.98 -8.72
CA GLY A 36 6.67 21.20 -7.84
C GLY A 36 7.00 19.70 -7.90
N TRP A 37 6.01 18.84 -7.65
CA TRP A 37 6.14 17.40 -7.84
C TRP A 37 5.65 17.00 -9.23
N CYS A 38 6.57 16.70 -10.14
CA CYS A 38 6.24 16.25 -11.49
C CYS A 38 6.17 14.72 -11.54
N GLU A 39 5.16 14.15 -12.20
CA GLU A 39 5.06 12.69 -12.35
C GLU A 39 6.18 12.16 -13.25
N ARG A 40 6.87 11.13 -12.81
CA ARG A 40 7.84 10.40 -13.62
C ARG A 40 7.10 9.41 -14.51
N ARG A 41 7.20 9.61 -15.82
CA ARG A 41 6.56 8.80 -16.85
C ARG A 41 7.60 8.07 -17.69
N VAL A 42 7.14 7.06 -18.42
CA VAL A 42 7.94 6.41 -19.47
C VAL A 42 7.42 6.94 -20.81
N GLY A 43 8.32 7.53 -21.59
CA GLY A 43 8.06 8.01 -22.95
C GLY A 43 9.07 7.41 -23.93
N LEU A 44 9.16 7.99 -25.12
CA LEU A 44 10.17 7.64 -26.12
C LEU A 44 11.39 8.56 -26.04
N THR A 45 12.55 8.08 -26.47
CA THR A 45 13.72 8.92 -26.78
C THR A 45 13.38 9.95 -27.88
N PRO A 46 14.14 11.04 -28.01
CA PRO A 46 13.96 12.00 -29.11
C PRO A 46 13.98 11.34 -30.50
N GLU A 47 14.78 10.30 -30.66
CA GLU A 47 14.93 9.50 -31.88
C GLU A 47 13.78 8.49 -32.09
N GLY A 48 12.97 8.22 -31.06
CA GLY A 48 11.82 7.32 -31.13
C GLY A 48 12.16 5.83 -31.12
N ASP A 49 13.41 5.47 -30.86
CA ASP A 49 13.94 4.10 -30.97
C ASP A 49 13.99 3.33 -29.63
N ALA A 50 13.84 4.03 -28.50
CA ALA A 50 13.89 3.43 -27.17
C ALA A 50 12.94 4.10 -26.17
N LEU A 51 12.69 3.40 -25.05
CA LEU A 51 11.95 3.94 -23.92
C LEU A 51 12.88 4.73 -22.99
N ALA A 52 12.43 5.89 -22.53
CA ALA A 52 13.16 6.73 -21.59
C ALA A 52 12.24 7.25 -20.47
N PHE A 53 12.83 7.53 -19.31
CA PHE A 53 12.10 8.24 -18.26
C PHE A 53 12.01 9.73 -18.61
N GLY A 54 10.81 10.26 -18.51
CA GLY A 54 10.53 11.69 -18.62
C GLY A 54 9.77 12.19 -17.39
N LEU A 55 9.62 13.51 -17.30
CA LEU A 55 8.77 14.15 -16.30
C LEU A 55 7.56 14.76 -17.01
N ASP A 56 6.41 14.67 -16.36
CA ASP A 56 5.24 15.47 -16.72
C ASP A 56 5.61 16.96 -16.65
N PRO A 57 5.34 17.76 -17.70
CA PRO A 57 5.70 19.18 -17.70
C PRO A 57 4.99 19.98 -16.61
N GLU A 58 3.80 19.55 -16.19
CA GLU A 58 3.02 20.21 -15.14
C GLU A 58 3.17 19.46 -13.80
N PRO A 59 3.48 20.15 -12.69
CA PRO A 59 3.47 19.54 -11.36
C PRO A 59 2.05 19.10 -10.94
N ASP A 60 1.95 18.05 -10.11
CA ASP A 60 0.68 17.65 -9.50
C ASP A 60 0.34 18.59 -8.33
N PRO A 61 -0.70 19.42 -8.42
CA PRO A 61 -1.00 20.44 -7.41
C PRO A 61 -1.47 19.84 -6.07
N ARG A 62 -1.81 18.53 -6.05
CA ARG A 62 -2.25 17.84 -4.83
C ARG A 62 -1.07 17.42 -3.95
N LEU A 63 0.15 17.46 -4.47
CA LEU A 63 1.36 17.07 -3.76
C LEU A 63 2.10 18.31 -3.24
N THR A 64 1.97 18.56 -1.94
CA THR A 64 2.54 19.74 -1.27
C THR A 64 3.76 19.41 -0.40
N ALA A 65 4.27 18.19 -0.49
CA ALA A 65 5.35 17.72 0.36
C ALA A 65 6.63 18.52 0.17
N GLU A 66 7.25 18.92 1.28
CA GLU A 66 8.58 19.50 1.22
C GLU A 66 9.63 18.41 1.06
N ALA A 67 10.52 18.60 0.08
CA ALA A 67 11.69 17.75 -0.15
C ALA A 67 12.74 18.51 -0.97
N PRO A 68 14.02 18.11 -0.92
CA PRO A 68 15.04 18.63 -1.82
C PRO A 68 14.73 18.32 -3.28
N ALA A 69 15.22 19.17 -4.20
CA ALA A 69 15.14 18.91 -5.63
C ALA A 69 15.78 17.55 -5.98
N GLY A 70 15.10 16.81 -6.86
CA GLY A 70 15.44 15.44 -7.24
C GLY A 70 14.95 14.35 -6.28
N ALA A 71 14.35 14.69 -5.13
CA ALA A 71 13.71 13.67 -4.29
C ALA A 71 12.64 12.91 -5.08
N VAL A 72 12.49 11.62 -4.78
CA VAL A 72 11.50 10.74 -5.42
C VAL A 72 10.45 10.32 -4.41
N LEU A 73 9.19 10.55 -4.76
CA LEU A 73 8.02 10.10 -3.99
C LEU A 73 7.35 8.96 -4.75
N THR A 74 7.12 7.84 -4.08
CA THR A 74 6.39 6.69 -4.64
C THR A 74 5.01 6.60 -3.99
N LEU A 75 3.96 6.61 -4.80
CA LEU A 75 2.57 6.51 -4.35
C LEU A 75 1.92 5.21 -4.87
N PRO A 76 1.58 4.25 -3.99
CA PRO A 76 0.94 2.99 -4.37
C PRO A 76 -0.57 3.19 -4.61
N SER A 77 -0.94 4.05 -5.55
CA SER A 77 -2.33 4.51 -5.76
C SER A 77 -3.34 3.37 -5.93
N GLN A 78 -3.01 2.33 -6.72
CA GLN A 78 -3.87 1.16 -6.88
C GLN A 78 -3.96 0.32 -5.60
N GLY A 79 -2.82 0.13 -4.91
CA GLY A 79 -2.80 -0.57 -3.63
C GLY A 79 -3.66 0.11 -2.56
N LEU A 80 -3.65 1.45 -2.53
CA LEU A 80 -4.52 2.24 -1.65
C LEU A 80 -6.00 2.09 -2.01
N ALA A 81 -6.35 2.06 -3.30
CA ALA A 81 -7.73 1.85 -3.74
C ALA A 81 -8.26 0.49 -3.29
N VAL A 82 -7.51 -0.59 -3.59
CA VAL A 82 -7.86 -1.96 -3.15
C VAL A 82 -7.97 -2.03 -1.62
N MET A 83 -7.09 -1.34 -0.89
CA MET A 83 -7.18 -1.29 0.57
C MET A 83 -8.45 -0.63 1.08
N ARG A 84 -8.83 0.51 0.51
CA ARG A 84 -10.04 1.22 0.91
C ARG A 84 -11.27 0.35 0.69
N ASP A 85 -11.33 -0.39 -0.41
CA ASP A 85 -12.46 -1.27 -0.71
C ASP A 85 -12.54 -2.47 0.26
N LEU A 86 -11.40 -3.11 0.54
CA LEU A 86 -11.34 -4.22 1.51
C LEU A 86 -11.65 -3.73 2.92
N ALA A 87 -11.12 -2.58 3.34
CA ALA A 87 -11.40 -1.99 4.65
C ALA A 87 -12.89 -1.68 4.81
N ARG A 88 -13.53 -1.06 3.81
CA ARG A 88 -14.98 -0.81 3.83
C ARG A 88 -15.78 -2.10 4.05
N ARG A 89 -15.43 -3.19 3.37
CA ARG A 89 -16.08 -4.50 3.54
C ARG A 89 -15.86 -5.08 4.93
N LEU A 90 -14.61 -5.08 5.41
CA LEU A 90 -14.25 -5.63 6.71
C LEU A 90 -14.96 -4.90 7.86
N VAL A 91 -15.12 -3.57 7.77
CA VAL A 91 -15.88 -2.84 8.79
C VAL A 91 -17.38 -3.14 8.66
N ALA A 92 -17.95 -3.11 7.46
CA ALA A 92 -19.38 -3.28 7.27
C ALA A 92 -19.88 -4.69 7.60
N ARG A 93 -19.09 -5.73 7.28
CA ARG A 93 -19.49 -7.14 7.35
C ARG A 93 -18.70 -7.96 8.38
N GLY A 94 -17.64 -7.39 8.95
CA GLY A 94 -16.74 -8.08 9.83
C GLY A 94 -15.69 -8.90 9.09
N GLY A 95 -14.64 -9.30 9.82
CA GLY A 95 -13.56 -10.13 9.30
C GLY A 95 -12.18 -9.61 9.66
N ALA A 96 -11.17 -10.18 9.00
CA ALA A 96 -9.78 -9.78 9.17
C ALA A 96 -9.00 -9.89 7.86
N SER A 97 -7.98 -9.04 7.71
CA SER A 97 -7.00 -9.14 6.63
C SER A 97 -5.60 -9.34 7.21
N LEU A 98 -4.84 -10.28 6.64
CA LEU A 98 -3.40 -10.42 6.85
C LEU A 98 -2.68 -10.09 5.55
N ARG A 99 -1.70 -9.18 5.64
CA ARG A 99 -0.80 -8.84 4.54
C ARG A 99 0.64 -9.03 4.89
N SER A 100 1.38 -9.57 3.94
CA SER A 100 2.81 -9.40 3.87
C SER A 100 3.13 -8.42 2.75
N ILE A 101 4.03 -7.50 3.04
CA ILE A 101 4.70 -6.65 2.06
C ILE A 101 6.20 -6.79 2.28
N THR A 102 6.98 -6.63 1.23
CA THR A 102 8.42 -6.65 1.32
C THR A 102 8.92 -5.28 1.74
N ASP A 103 9.63 -5.19 2.87
CA ASP A 103 10.27 -3.95 3.28
C ASP A 103 11.56 -3.74 2.48
N THR A 104 11.75 -2.56 1.89
CA THR A 104 13.03 -2.11 1.35
C THR A 104 13.89 -1.42 2.42
N THR A 105 14.03 -2.03 3.60
CA THR A 105 14.99 -1.59 4.63
C THR A 105 16.34 -2.30 4.46
N GLY A 106 17.05 -1.97 3.38
CA GLY A 106 18.48 -2.27 3.21
C GLY A 106 19.38 -1.07 3.54
N PRO A 107 20.70 -1.27 3.79
CA PRO A 107 21.65 -0.19 4.07
C PRO A 107 21.76 0.82 2.91
N ALA A 108 22.12 2.05 3.26
CA ALA A 108 21.89 3.31 2.55
C ALA A 108 22.68 3.54 1.22
N SER A 109 22.98 2.51 0.43
CA SER A 109 23.78 2.65 -0.81
C SER A 109 23.01 2.45 -2.13
N ALA A 110 21.70 2.23 -2.12
CA ALA A 110 20.89 2.15 -3.34
C ALA A 110 19.78 3.23 -3.34
N THR A 111 20.03 4.31 -4.08
CA THR A 111 19.09 5.27 -4.70
C THR A 111 17.85 5.75 -3.89
N ARG A 112 18.09 6.86 -3.18
CA ARG A 112 17.28 8.10 -3.04
C ARG A 112 16.03 8.20 -2.12
N SER A 113 16.11 9.26 -1.30
CA SER A 113 15.18 10.04 -0.44
C SER A 113 14.38 9.37 0.69
N ARG A 114 14.83 9.61 1.94
CA ARG A 114 14.02 9.63 3.19
C ARG A 114 13.72 11.11 3.52
N ARG A 115 12.68 11.56 4.22
CA ARG A 115 11.86 11.03 5.34
C ARG A 115 10.52 11.83 5.34
N TRP A 116 9.38 11.25 5.74
CA TRP A 116 8.08 11.93 5.83
C TRP A 116 7.51 11.91 7.27
N PRO A 117 6.92 12.99 7.81
CA PRO A 117 6.23 12.97 9.10
C PRO A 117 4.70 12.78 9.03
N ALA A 118 4.24 11.90 9.93
CA ALA A 118 3.09 11.96 10.84
C ALA A 118 1.61 11.79 10.42
N THR A 119 1.21 11.70 9.15
CA THR A 119 -0.19 11.31 8.81
C THR A 119 -0.26 10.05 7.95
N ALA A 120 0.15 8.96 8.60
CA ALA A 120 -0.22 7.56 8.40
C ALA A 120 -1.03 7.20 7.13
N LEU A 121 -0.32 6.92 6.04
CA LEU A 121 -0.76 5.86 5.12
C LEU A 121 -0.19 4.55 5.67
N PRO A 122 -0.97 3.47 5.87
CA PRO A 122 -0.45 2.23 6.40
C PRO A 122 0.33 1.53 5.28
N THR A 123 1.57 1.96 5.04
CA THR A 123 2.52 1.38 4.09
C THR A 123 3.36 0.28 4.72
N ARG A 124 2.89 -0.32 5.81
CA ARG A 124 3.53 -1.47 6.45
C ARG A 124 2.48 -2.51 6.84
N SER A 125 2.88 -3.79 6.80
CA SER A 125 2.03 -4.97 7.07
C SER A 125 1.07 -4.75 8.24
N GLY A 126 -0.21 -4.50 7.97
CA GLY A 126 -1.22 -4.27 8.99
C GLY A 126 -2.27 -5.37 8.98
N ILE A 127 -2.65 -5.86 10.16
CA ILE A 127 -3.91 -6.59 10.30
C ILE A 127 -5.00 -5.55 10.41
N VAL A 128 -5.97 -5.56 9.50
CA VAL A 128 -7.20 -4.78 9.62
C VAL A 128 -8.27 -5.72 10.17
N ALA A 129 -8.74 -5.47 11.38
CA ALA A 129 -9.83 -6.23 12.00
C ALA A 129 -11.01 -5.29 12.31
N GLY A 130 -12.22 -5.71 11.92
CA GLY A 130 -13.47 -5.04 12.23
C GLY A 130 -14.45 -6.01 12.88
N ARG A 131 -15.00 -5.68 14.05
CA ARG A 131 -16.16 -6.37 14.63
C ARG A 131 -17.34 -5.41 14.60
N HIS A 132 -18.44 -5.82 13.95
CA HIS A 132 -19.69 -5.06 13.93
C HIS A 132 -20.86 -5.90 14.46
N LYS A 133 -21.67 -5.33 15.38
CA LYS A 133 -22.94 -5.87 15.89
C LYS A 133 -24.02 -4.77 15.89
N GLY A 134 -24.31 -4.15 14.74
CA GLY A 134 -25.32 -3.09 14.61
C GLY A 134 -25.84 -2.90 13.18
N THR A 135 -26.87 -2.07 12.99
CA THR A 135 -27.56 -1.82 11.71
C THR A 135 -26.89 -0.72 10.86
N PRO A 136 -27.11 -0.70 9.53
CA PRO A 136 -26.26 0.02 8.58
C PRO A 136 -26.80 1.42 8.29
N THR A 137 -26.32 2.43 9.01
CA THR A 137 -26.46 3.83 8.59
C THR A 137 -25.32 4.64 9.18
N ASP A 138 -24.28 4.89 8.36
CA ASP A 138 -23.35 6.03 8.36
C ASP A 138 -21.99 5.60 7.77
N LEU A 139 -21.86 5.72 6.44
CA LEU A 139 -20.66 5.31 5.68
C LEU A 139 -19.42 6.16 5.99
N GLY A 140 -19.58 7.33 6.63
CA GLY A 140 -18.49 8.22 7.03
C GLY A 140 -17.77 7.78 8.31
N ARG A 141 -18.49 7.19 9.28
CA ARG A 141 -17.94 6.78 10.59
C ARG A 141 -17.36 5.37 10.63
N LEU A 142 -17.55 4.57 9.59
CA LEU A 142 -17.07 3.19 9.55
C LEU A 142 -15.53 3.10 9.43
N ALA A 143 -14.86 4.05 8.76
CA ALA A 143 -13.40 4.03 8.63
C ALA A 143 -12.65 4.16 9.96
N GLU A 144 -13.24 4.81 10.98
CA GLU A 144 -12.65 4.98 12.32
C GLU A 144 -12.62 3.68 13.16
N ARG A 145 -13.30 2.61 12.72
CA ARG A 145 -13.48 1.38 13.50
C ARG A 145 -12.61 0.21 13.05
N ALA A 146 -11.90 0.37 11.93
CA ALA A 146 -10.88 -0.56 11.50
C ALA A 146 -9.64 -0.38 12.39
N VAL A 147 -9.30 -1.38 13.20
CA VAL A 147 -8.04 -1.37 13.94
C VAL A 147 -6.96 -1.92 13.02
N ALA A 148 -6.01 -1.07 12.65
CA ALA A 148 -4.76 -1.51 12.03
C ALA A 148 -3.78 -1.90 13.15
N HIS A 149 -3.33 -3.14 13.16
CA HIS A 149 -2.26 -3.57 14.05
C HIS A 149 -0.89 -3.20 13.50
N GLU A 150 0.04 -2.89 14.40
CA GLU A 150 1.43 -2.61 14.06
C GLU A 150 2.07 -3.76 13.24
N PRO A 151 2.90 -3.43 12.25
CA PRO A 151 3.65 -4.41 11.49
C PRO A 151 4.60 -5.21 12.36
N VAL A 152 4.76 -6.47 12.00
CA VAL A 152 5.73 -7.37 12.63
C VAL A 152 6.53 -8.06 11.54
N GLU A 153 7.83 -8.21 11.77
CA GLU A 153 8.72 -8.91 10.85
C GLU A 153 8.24 -10.34 10.56
N ARG A 154 8.35 -10.75 9.30
CA ARG A 154 7.97 -12.10 8.87
C ARG A 154 8.80 -13.18 9.60
N SER A 155 10.07 -12.90 9.87
CA SER A 155 10.98 -13.74 10.67
C SER A 155 10.45 -13.96 12.09
N ALA A 156 9.95 -12.91 12.73
CA ALA A 156 9.46 -12.93 14.11
C ALA A 156 8.14 -13.70 14.29
N ARG A 157 7.36 -13.94 13.21
CA ARG A 157 6.09 -14.69 13.25
C ARG A 157 6.18 -16.13 12.74
N ARG A 158 7.36 -16.63 12.34
CA ARG A 158 7.50 -18.08 12.10
C ARG A 158 7.43 -18.80 13.45
N CYS A 159 6.40 -19.62 13.64
CA CYS A 159 6.40 -20.62 14.71
C CYS A 159 7.65 -21.48 14.53
N ARG A 160 8.58 -21.46 15.50
CA ARG A 160 9.60 -22.50 15.59
C ARG A 160 8.86 -23.81 15.82
N ALA A 161 9.04 -24.78 14.93
CA ALA A 161 8.59 -26.13 15.21
C ALA A 161 9.24 -26.58 16.53
N PRO A 162 8.50 -27.17 17.48
CA PRO A 162 9.11 -27.76 18.65
C PRO A 162 10.13 -28.82 18.18
N PRO A 163 11.28 -28.97 18.86
CA PRO A 163 12.24 -30.00 18.49
C PRO A 163 11.53 -31.36 18.48
N ARG A 164 11.70 -32.12 17.39
CA ARG A 164 11.23 -33.51 17.35
C ARG A 164 11.91 -34.26 18.51
N PRO A 165 11.17 -35.04 19.32
CA PRO A 165 11.81 -35.89 20.32
C PRO A 165 12.78 -36.84 19.60
N ALA A 166 13.99 -36.99 20.17
CA ALA A 166 14.95 -37.96 19.69
C ALA A 166 14.33 -39.37 19.83
N ALA A 167 14.47 -40.17 18.77
CA ALA A 167 14.06 -41.57 18.74
C ALA A 167 15.03 -42.44 19.55
#